data_AF-A0AA43DY79-F1
#
_entry.id   AF-A0AA43DY79-F1
#
_cell.length_a   1.000
_cell.length_b   1.000
_cell.length_c   1.000
_cell.angle_alpha   90.00
_cell.angle_beta   90.00
_cell.angle_gamma   90.00
#
_symmetry.space_group_name_H-M   'P 1'
#
loop_
_entity.id
_entity.type
_entity.pdbx_description
1 polymer ?
#
loop_
_entity_poly.entity_id
_entity_poly.type
_entity_poly.pdbx_seq_one_letter_code
_entity_poly.pdbx_strand_id
1 'polypeptide(L)'
;MNRQRLWRTTVAIGSSLIGLSYAVLSVRHGFGVPGELVHAALFLAAGIALLHHTFKRQQEGSQMPGPLTSQQIAEYECAMETIGNAIAARSQAIHEERSKPAPDAKLLSKLRQEQADLVIERSKISLDDVDTVRRVIANYGAQVRAHI
;
A
#
# COMPACT_ATOMS: atom_id res chain seq x y z
N MET A 1 13.52 -9.68 -13.84
CA MET A 1 12.08 -9.96 -13.61
C MET A 1 11.94 -10.74 -12.32
N ASN A 2 11.34 -10.17 -11.26
CA ASN A 2 11.36 -10.77 -9.92
C ASN A 2 10.67 -12.14 -9.88
N ARG A 3 11.34 -13.14 -9.29
CA ARG A 3 10.90 -14.53 -9.13
C ARG A 3 9.51 -14.65 -8.49
N GLN A 4 9.19 -13.73 -7.57
CA GLN A 4 7.88 -13.63 -6.91
C GLN A 4 6.75 -13.20 -7.86
N ARG A 5 7.07 -12.41 -8.89
CA ARG A 5 6.10 -11.95 -9.89
C ARG A 5 5.75 -13.05 -10.88
N LEU A 6 6.74 -13.85 -11.27
CA LEU A 6 6.55 -15.04 -12.09
C LEU A 6 5.62 -16.05 -11.41
N TRP A 7 5.82 -16.28 -10.11
CA TRP A 7 5.03 -17.23 -9.34
C TRP A 7 3.55 -16.80 -9.24
N ARG A 8 3.30 -15.51 -9.00
CA ARG A 8 1.92 -14.97 -8.91
C ARG A 8 1.17 -15.05 -10.25
N THR A 9 1.84 -14.81 -11.37
CA THR A 9 1.20 -14.91 -12.69
C THR A 9 0.85 -16.35 -13.04
N THR A 10 1.72 -17.32 -12.70
CA THR A 10 1.46 -18.73 -12.96
C THR A 10 0.25 -19.23 -12.15
N VAL A 11 0.15 -18.85 -10.87
CA VAL A 11 -1.00 -19.21 -10.02
C VAL A 11 -2.30 -18.59 -10.52
N ALA A 12 -2.27 -17.32 -10.94
CA ALA A 12 -3.46 -16.62 -11.44
C ALA A 12 -4.00 -17.19 -12.76
N ILE A 13 -3.10 -17.59 -13.68
CA ILE A 13 -3.47 -18.26 -14.93
C ILE A 13 -4.05 -19.65 -14.64
N GLY A 14 -3.43 -20.41 -13.73
CA GLY A 14 -3.91 -21.73 -13.33
C GLY A 14 -5.33 -21.70 -12.76
N SER A 15 -5.60 -20.80 -11.80
CA SER A 15 -6.94 -20.69 -11.20
C SER A 15 -8.02 -20.29 -12.21
N SER A 16 -7.70 -19.41 -13.15
CA SER A 16 -8.63 -18.98 -14.21
C SER A 16 -8.96 -20.11 -15.19
N LEU A 17 -7.98 -20.93 -15.56
CA LEU A 17 -8.20 -22.09 -16.43
C LEU A 17 -9.07 -23.16 -15.77
N ILE A 18 -8.87 -23.39 -14.47
CA ILE A 18 -9.70 -24.33 -13.69
C ILE A 18 -11.15 -23.84 -13.63
N GLY A 19 -11.37 -22.56 -13.29
CA GLY A 19 -12.71 -21.97 -13.25
C GLY A 19 -13.43 -21.99 -14.60
N LEU A 20 -12.72 -21.66 -15.69
CA LEU A 20 -13.28 -21.70 -17.04
C LEU A 20 -13.62 -23.13 -17.48
N SER A 21 -12.77 -24.11 -17.14
CA SER A 21 -13.01 -25.51 -17.48
C SER A 21 -14.27 -26.05 -16.80
N TYR A 22 -14.49 -25.71 -15.53
CA TYR A 22 -15.71 -26.06 -14.80
C TYR A 22 -16.95 -25.38 -15.40
N ALA A 23 -16.86 -24.11 -15.78
CA ALA A 23 -17.96 -23.40 -16.44
C ALA A 23 -18.35 -24.06 -17.77
N VAL A 24 -17.37 -24.43 -18.62
CA VAL A 24 -17.63 -25.12 -19.89
C VAL A 24 -18.22 -26.52 -19.67
N LEU A 25 -17.69 -27.28 -18.71
CA LEU A 25 -18.18 -28.62 -18.39
C LEU A 25 -19.65 -28.58 -17.93
N SER A 26 -20.01 -27.54 -17.17
CA SER A 26 -21.37 -27.37 -16.68
C SER A 26 -22.42 -27.08 -17.75
N VAL A 27 -22.04 -26.32 -18.78
CA VAL A 27 -22.91 -26.04 -19.93
C VAL A 27 -23.15 -27.31 -20.76
N ARG A 28 -22.17 -28.22 -20.80
CA ARG A 28 -22.26 -29.46 -21.59
C ARG A 28 -22.96 -30.61 -20.89
N HIS A 29 -22.84 -30.76 -19.58
CA HIS A 29 -23.32 -31.95 -18.87
C HIS A 29 -24.45 -31.69 -17.86
N GLY A 30 -24.76 -30.42 -17.55
CA GLY A 30 -25.68 -30.10 -16.46
C GLY A 30 -25.08 -30.44 -15.09
N PHE A 31 -25.43 -29.69 -14.05
CA PHE A 31 -24.83 -29.84 -12.74
C PHE A 31 -25.39 -31.06 -12.00
N GLY A 32 -24.54 -32.04 -11.68
CA GLY A 32 -24.93 -33.24 -10.93
C GLY A 32 -24.84 -33.08 -9.40
N VAL A 33 -24.17 -32.04 -8.89
CA VAL A 33 -23.85 -31.91 -7.46
C VAL A 33 -24.16 -30.49 -6.94
N PRO A 34 -24.95 -30.34 -5.87
CA PRO A 34 -25.23 -29.03 -5.28
C PRO A 34 -23.95 -28.40 -4.72
N GLY A 35 -23.61 -27.20 -5.20
CA GLY A 35 -22.46 -26.42 -4.72
C GLY A 35 -21.33 -26.22 -5.73
N GLU A 36 -21.29 -26.96 -6.85
CA GLU A 36 -20.24 -26.79 -7.88
C GLU A 36 -20.27 -25.41 -8.53
N LEU A 37 -21.47 -24.84 -8.73
CA LEU A 37 -21.67 -23.47 -9.17
C LEU A 37 -20.99 -22.45 -8.24
N VAL A 38 -21.10 -22.64 -6.93
CA VAL A 38 -20.54 -21.75 -5.92
C VAL A 38 -19.01 -21.84 -5.92
N HIS A 39 -18.46 -23.04 -6.03
CA HIS A 39 -17.02 -23.24 -6.10
C HIS A 39 -16.43 -22.65 -7.39
N ALA A 40 -17.07 -22.90 -8.54
CA ALA A 40 -16.63 -22.33 -9.82
C ALA A 40 -16.66 -20.79 -9.79
N ALA A 41 -17.72 -20.19 -9.22
CA ALA A 41 -17.82 -18.75 -9.04
C ALA A 41 -16.74 -18.19 -8.11
N LEU A 42 -16.44 -18.88 -7.00
CA LEU A 42 -15.39 -18.45 -6.05
C LEU A 42 -13.99 -18.52 -6.68
N PHE A 43 -13.66 -19.59 -7.40
CA PHE A 43 -12.36 -19.72 -8.06
C PHE A 43 -12.20 -18.70 -9.20
N LEU A 44 -13.26 -18.43 -9.96
CA LEU A 44 -13.28 -17.40 -10.98
C LEU A 44 -13.10 -16.00 -10.36
N ALA A 45 -13.85 -15.68 -9.30
CA ALA A 45 -13.76 -14.40 -8.61
C ALA A 45 -12.38 -14.20 -7.96
N ALA A 46 -11.82 -15.22 -7.33
CA ALA A 46 -10.47 -15.19 -6.76
C ALA A 46 -9.40 -15.07 -7.86
N GLY A 47 -9.55 -15.77 -8.99
CA GLY A 47 -8.69 -15.67 -10.17
C GLY A 47 -8.71 -14.27 -10.77
N ILE A 48 -9.90 -13.68 -10.96
CA ILE A 48 -10.09 -12.29 -11.43
C ILE A 48 -9.53 -11.30 -10.41
N ALA A 49 -9.73 -11.49 -9.11
CA ALA A 49 -9.20 -10.60 -8.08
C ALA A 49 -7.66 -10.64 -8.01
N LEU A 50 -7.06 -11.82 -8.17
CA LEU A 50 -5.62 -12.01 -8.25
C LEU A 50 -5.05 -11.47 -9.55
N LEU A 51 -5.73 -11.68 -10.68
CA LEU A 51 -5.39 -11.05 -11.96
C LEU A 51 -5.48 -9.53 -11.85
N HIS A 52 -6.57 -9.00 -11.31
CA HIS A 52 -6.73 -7.58 -11.04
C HIS A 52 -5.63 -7.07 -10.11
N HIS A 53 -5.23 -7.78 -9.05
CA HIS A 53 -4.13 -7.35 -8.18
C HIS A 53 -2.73 -7.50 -8.83
N THR A 54 -2.54 -8.45 -9.74
CA THR A 54 -1.26 -8.67 -10.45
C THR A 54 -1.09 -7.79 -11.68
N PHE A 55 -2.18 -7.45 -12.35
CA PHE A 55 -2.29 -6.48 -13.44
C PHE A 55 -2.52 -5.05 -12.94
N LYS A 56 -3.06 -4.84 -11.74
CA LYS A 56 -2.86 -3.63 -10.92
C LYS A 56 -1.44 -3.64 -10.36
N ARG A 57 -0.49 -3.85 -11.27
CA ARG A 57 0.88 -3.42 -11.18
C ARG A 57 0.84 -1.93 -11.47
N GLN A 58 1.20 -1.12 -10.49
CA GLN A 58 1.89 0.17 -10.66
C GLN A 58 1.68 0.88 -12.03
N GLN A 59 0.42 1.11 -12.39
CA GLN A 59 -0.01 2.19 -13.28
C GLN A 59 -0.81 3.06 -12.32
N GLU A 60 -0.20 4.05 -11.68
CA GLU A 60 0.45 5.19 -12.33
C GLU A 60 1.95 5.29 -12.01
N GLY A 61 2.77 4.44 -12.62
CA GLY A 61 4.13 4.82 -12.98
C GLY A 61 4.10 5.34 -14.41
N SER A 62 4.03 6.67 -14.56
CA SER A 62 4.27 7.44 -15.77
C SER A 62 3.35 7.24 -16.98
N GLN A 63 2.46 8.22 -17.17
CA GLN A 63 2.27 8.80 -18.49
C GLN A 63 2.40 10.32 -18.40
N MET A 64 3.59 10.79 -18.02
CA MET A 64 4.03 12.15 -18.38
C MET A 64 5.05 12.04 -19.52
N PRO A 65 4.84 12.73 -20.64
CA PRO A 65 5.84 12.78 -21.71
C PRO A 65 6.96 13.73 -21.26
N GLY A 66 8.00 13.21 -20.58
CA GLY A 66 9.22 13.99 -20.31
C GLY A 66 9.93 13.68 -19.00
N PRO A 67 11.13 14.25 -18.80
CA PRO A 67 11.85 14.19 -17.53
C PRO A 67 11.05 14.88 -16.41
N LEU A 68 11.19 14.38 -15.18
CA LEU A 68 10.61 15.00 -13.97
C LEU A 68 11.00 16.47 -13.88
N THR A 69 10.04 17.32 -13.55
CA THR A 69 10.32 18.76 -13.37
C THR A 69 11.06 18.98 -12.05
N SER A 70 11.93 20.00 -12.00
CA SER A 70 12.63 20.39 -10.76
C SER A 70 11.66 20.69 -9.61
N GLN A 71 10.47 21.20 -9.92
CA GLN A 71 9.43 21.46 -8.93
C GLN A 71 8.89 20.16 -8.30
N GLN A 72 8.69 19.10 -9.08
CA GLN A 72 8.22 17.83 -8.53
C GLN A 72 9.25 17.17 -7.61
N ILE A 73 10.53 17.27 -7.96
CA ILE A 73 11.63 16.81 -7.11
C ILE A 73 11.64 17.59 -5.80
N ALA A 74 11.53 18.93 -5.88
CA ALA A 74 11.49 19.78 -4.69
C ALA A 74 10.27 19.51 -3.79
N GLU A 75 9.08 19.31 -4.37
CA GLU A 75 7.87 18.95 -3.62
C GLU A 75 8.04 17.59 -2.91
N TYR A 76 8.60 16.58 -3.59
CA TYR A 76 8.86 15.28 -2.99
C TYR A 76 9.89 15.34 -1.85
N GLU A 77 10.99 16.07 -2.04
CA GLU A 77 11.99 16.28 -0.99
C GLU A 77 11.37 16.96 0.23
N CYS A 78 10.55 18.00 0.01
CA CYS A 78 9.80 18.68 1.06
C CYS A 78 8.86 17.71 1.81
N ALA A 79 8.13 16.85 1.11
CA ALA A 79 7.27 15.85 1.74
C ALA A 79 8.07 14.86 2.61
N MET A 80 9.21 14.38 2.10
CA MET A 80 10.08 13.44 2.79
C MET A 80 10.74 14.05 4.04
N GLU A 81 11.16 15.32 3.95
CA GLU A 81 11.67 16.08 5.09
C GLU A 81 10.58 16.29 6.14
N THR A 82 9.39 16.70 5.70
CA THR A 82 8.27 17.02 6.61
C THR A 82 7.85 15.79 7.43
N ILE A 83 7.67 14.64 6.79
CA ILE A 83 7.33 13.41 7.51
C ILE A 83 8.50 12.89 8.36
N GLY A 84 9.74 13.11 7.91
CA GLY A 84 10.95 12.82 8.69
C GLY A 84 10.98 13.61 10.01
N ASN A 85 10.64 14.89 9.96
CA ASN A 85 10.56 15.75 11.14
C ASN A 85 9.44 15.30 12.11
N ALA A 86 8.29 14.86 11.59
CA ALA A 86 7.23 14.29 12.42
C ALA A 86 7.68 13.01 13.16
N ILE A 87 8.42 12.12 12.49
CA ILE A 87 9.01 10.92 13.10
C ILE A 87 10.03 11.30 14.17
N ALA A 88 10.88 12.30 13.92
CA ALA A 88 11.85 12.79 14.89
C ALA A 88 11.16 13.34 16.14
N ALA A 89 10.10 14.15 15.98
CA ALA A 89 9.30 14.68 17.09
C ALA A 89 8.67 13.56 17.94
N ARG A 90 8.17 12.49 17.31
CA ARG A 90 7.67 11.31 18.04
C ARG A 90 8.77 10.55 18.76
N SER A 91 9.95 10.45 18.15
CA SER A 91 11.13 9.83 18.79
C SER A 91 11.53 10.60 20.05
N GLN A 92 11.52 11.93 19.97
CA GLN A 92 11.82 12.83 21.10
C GLN A 92 10.78 12.69 22.20
N ALA A 93 9.48 12.73 21.89
CA ALA A 93 8.41 12.55 22.87
C ALA A 93 8.47 11.17 23.58
N ILE A 94 8.83 10.11 22.85
CA ILE A 94 9.07 8.78 23.45
C ILE A 94 10.25 8.84 24.42
N HIS A 95 11.35 9.51 24.04
CA HIS A 95 12.52 9.63 24.90
C HIS A 95 12.20 10.40 26.19
N GLU A 96 11.51 11.53 26.07
CA GLU A 96 11.06 12.36 27.20
C GLU A 96 10.11 11.61 28.13
N GLU A 97 9.17 10.85 27.60
CA GLU A 97 8.27 10.05 28.43
C GLU A 97 9.03 8.94 29.17
N ARG A 98 10.02 8.31 28.51
CA ARG A 98 10.86 7.26 29.13
C ARG A 98 11.80 7.80 30.20
N SER A 99 12.18 9.07 30.16
CA SER A 99 13.08 9.67 31.14
C SER A 99 12.36 10.14 32.41
N LYS A 100 11.03 10.12 32.45
CA LYS A 100 10.25 10.46 33.64
C LYS A 100 10.47 9.43 34.78
N PRO A 101 10.40 9.86 36.05
CA PRO A 101 10.52 8.95 37.20
C PRO A 101 9.49 7.81 37.21
N ALA A 102 8.30 8.06 36.67
CA ALA A 102 7.25 7.07 36.47
C ALA A 102 6.67 7.22 35.05
N PRO A 103 7.22 6.52 34.04
CA PRO A 103 6.75 6.59 32.67
C PRO A 103 5.32 6.07 32.50
N ASP A 104 4.49 6.75 31.72
CA ASP A 104 3.16 6.29 31.34
C ASP A 104 3.24 5.27 30.19
N ALA A 105 3.00 4.00 30.52
CA ALA A 105 3.01 2.90 29.56
C ALA A 105 1.95 3.05 28.45
N LYS A 106 0.78 3.64 28.74
CA LYS A 106 -0.26 3.86 27.72
C LYS A 106 0.17 4.94 26.74
N LEU A 107 0.73 6.04 27.24
CA LEU A 107 1.25 7.11 26.41
C LEU A 107 2.41 6.61 25.54
N LEU A 108 3.35 5.83 26.10
CA LEU A 108 4.44 5.22 25.34
C LEU A 108 3.95 4.29 24.23
N SER A 109 2.94 3.46 24.52
CA SER A 109 2.34 2.58 23.50
C SER A 109 1.72 3.40 22.37
N LYS A 110 0.99 4.47 22.71
CA LYS A 110 0.38 5.36 21.73
C LYS A 110 1.43 6.04 20.85
N LEU A 111 2.46 6.63 21.46
CA LEU A 111 3.54 7.31 20.72
C LEU A 111 4.30 6.35 19.78
N ARG A 112 4.53 5.10 20.22
CA ARG A 112 5.16 4.08 19.36
C ARG A 112 4.28 3.68 18.19
N GLN A 113 2.97 3.55 18.40
CA GLN A 113 2.04 3.26 17.31
C GLN A 113 2.03 4.41 16.29
N GLU A 114 1.92 5.65 16.77
CA GLU A 114 1.96 6.84 15.90
C GLU A 114 3.29 6.93 15.11
N GLN A 115 4.42 6.64 15.75
CA GLN A 115 5.71 6.58 15.06
C GLN A 115 5.74 5.49 13.98
N ALA A 116 5.22 4.29 14.27
CA ALA A 116 5.16 3.20 13.31
C ALA A 116 4.28 3.54 12.11
N ASP A 117 3.13 4.17 12.35
CA ASP A 117 2.22 4.62 11.30
C ASP A 117 2.87 5.64 10.38
N LEU A 118 3.61 6.61 10.95
CA LEU A 118 4.39 7.59 10.17
C LEU A 118 5.50 6.93 9.33
N VAL A 119 6.19 5.93 9.86
CA VAL A 119 7.22 5.17 9.12
C VAL A 119 6.59 4.42 7.94
N ILE A 120 5.42 3.81 8.16
CA ILE A 120 4.67 3.13 7.10
C ILE A 120 4.21 4.13 6.05
N GLU A 121 3.67 5.28 6.45
CA GLU A 121 3.25 6.34 5.52
C GLU A 121 4.43 6.86 4.69
N ARG A 122 5.58 7.15 5.32
CA ARG A 122 6.81 7.55 4.63
C ARG A 122 7.23 6.54 3.55
N SER A 123 7.10 5.24 3.83
CA SER A 123 7.45 4.19 2.87
C SER A 123 6.52 4.12 1.64
N LYS A 124 5.34 4.74 1.71
CA LYS A 124 4.33 4.77 0.64
C LYS A 124 4.44 6.01 -0.25
N ILE A 125 5.22 7.02 0.15
CA ILE A 125 5.39 8.23 -0.65
C ILE A 125 6.17 7.86 -1.92
N SER A 126 5.60 8.19 -3.07
CA SER A 126 6.23 8.02 -4.38
C SER A 126 6.43 9.38 -5.03
N LEU A 127 7.57 9.57 -5.68
CA LEU A 127 7.85 10.76 -6.49
C LEU A 127 6.87 10.92 -7.66
N ASP A 128 6.31 9.80 -8.12
CA ASP A 128 5.32 9.76 -9.22
C ASP A 128 3.89 10.09 -8.76
N ASP A 129 3.63 10.12 -7.45
CA ASP A 129 2.31 10.37 -6.85
C ASP A 129 2.28 11.77 -6.22
N VAL A 130 2.10 12.77 -7.09
CA VAL A 130 2.09 14.19 -6.73
C VAL A 130 0.99 14.51 -5.70
N ASP A 131 -0.15 13.83 -5.78
CA ASP A 131 -1.26 14.05 -4.85
C ASP A 131 -0.92 13.54 -3.45
N THR A 132 -0.25 12.40 -3.35
CA THR A 132 0.28 11.90 -2.06
C THR A 132 1.36 12.82 -1.51
N VAL A 133 2.28 13.31 -2.35
CA VAL A 133 3.32 14.27 -1.94
C VAL A 133 2.68 15.53 -1.36
N ARG A 134 1.73 16.15 -2.07
CA ARG A 134 1.05 17.37 -1.61
C ARG A 134 0.23 17.15 -0.35
N ARG A 135 -0.44 16.00 -0.22
CA ARG A 135 -1.18 15.63 0.98
C ARG A 135 -0.26 15.51 2.20
N VAL A 136 0.91 14.89 2.06
CA VAL A 136 1.89 14.77 3.15
C VAL A 136 2.40 16.15 3.58
N ILE A 137 2.72 17.03 2.62
CA ILE A 137 3.11 18.42 2.92
C ILE A 137 1.99 19.17 3.63
N ALA A 138 0.73 19.02 3.20
CA ALA A 138 -0.40 19.67 3.83
C ALA A 138 -0.63 19.18 5.28
N ASN A 139 -0.60 17.85 5.48
CA ASN A 139 -0.90 17.22 6.76
C ASN A 139 0.17 17.48 7.82
N TYR A 140 1.44 17.39 7.43
CA TYR A 140 2.57 17.46 8.37
C TYR A 140 3.31 18.79 8.29
N GLY A 141 3.15 19.58 7.22
CA GLY A 141 3.83 20.87 7.06
C GLY A 141 3.40 21.90 8.10
N ALA A 142 2.17 21.81 8.62
CA ALA A 142 1.73 22.64 9.75
C ALA A 142 2.44 22.24 11.06
N GLN A 143 2.76 20.96 11.26
CA GLN A 143 3.46 20.48 12.45
C GLN A 143 4.92 20.93 12.45
N VAL A 144 5.57 20.96 11.27
CA VAL A 144 6.93 21.48 11.13
C VAL A 144 6.97 22.99 11.36
N ARG A 145 6.02 23.76 10.80
CA ARG A 145 5.95 25.22 11.02
C ARG A 145 5.66 25.64 12.46
N ALA A 146 5.11 24.75 13.29
CA ALA A 146 4.90 25.03 14.71
C ALA A 146 6.16 24.82 15.57
N HIS A 147 7.25 24.29 14.99
CA HIS A 147 8.49 23.94 15.68
C HIS A 147 9.73 24.67 15.12
N ILE A 148 9.53 25.62 14.20
CA ILE A 148 10.54 26.59 13.71
C ILE A 148 10.23 27.95 14.35
#